data_AF-A0AA36NKQ8-F1
#
_entry.id   AF-A0AA36NKQ8-F1
#
_cell.length_a   1.000
_cell.length_b   1.000
_cell.length_c   1.000
_cell.angle_alpha   90.00
_cell.angle_beta   90.00
_cell.angle_gamma   90.00
#
_symmetry.space_group_name_H-M   'P 1'
#
loop_
_entity.id
_entity.type
_entity.pdbx_description
1 polymer ?
#
loop_
_entity_poly.entity_id
_entity_poly.type
_entity_poly.pdbx_seq_one_letter_code
_entity_poly.pdbx_strand_id
1 'polypeptide(L)'
;MKLLGNRKSKKKKLSLKYNIQKRIREHKRRVKKEAKKLGLKKRVRKDPGIPNSLPWKGELLADIEAKKAKREEALTQKKQEARDRVKQERQQKLKQQEEMSKAKETERRQKRETERRQKGAPLDVVRHLLDHVGAQALMRHYRLPGFEGAEGFVQAWAKTCNIKTKKGKMPGVESAAQLFLLQLAATPPAQLEGDQRQQLEAVMKAQLELLRSRDAPAVRGLLKDLMEGADEDNDDDESDDGFEEGEEEELEGEEEEEEEDDDMQD
;
A
#
# COMPACT_ATOMS: atom_id res chain seq x y z
N MET A 1 74.71 -12.12 -73.38
CA MET A 1 73.52 -13.01 -73.30
C MET A 1 72.48 -12.35 -72.39
N LYS A 2 71.24 -12.12 -72.86
CA LYS A 2 70.14 -11.59 -72.01
C LYS A 2 69.61 -12.73 -71.13
N LEU A 3 69.79 -12.63 -69.82
CA LEU A 3 69.26 -13.59 -68.85
C LEU A 3 67.73 -13.48 -68.79
N LEU A 4 67.02 -14.46 -69.35
CA LEU A 4 65.58 -14.68 -69.15
C LEU A 4 65.36 -15.19 -67.72
N GLY A 5 65.27 -14.30 -66.73
CA GLY A 5 65.38 -14.75 -65.34
C GLY A 5 64.73 -13.95 -64.22
N ASN A 6 63.94 -12.90 -64.48
CA ASN A 6 63.38 -12.08 -63.40
C ASN A 6 61.97 -12.51 -62.93
N ARG A 7 61.71 -13.83 -62.87
CA ARG A 7 60.44 -14.35 -62.34
C ARG A 7 60.46 -14.29 -60.80
N LYS A 8 59.66 -13.39 -60.23
CA LYS A 8 59.58 -13.22 -58.77
C LYS A 8 59.08 -14.51 -58.09
N SER A 9 59.70 -14.86 -56.97
CA SER A 9 59.31 -16.02 -56.17
C SER A 9 57.90 -15.86 -55.60
N LYS A 10 57.09 -16.94 -55.67
CA LYS A 10 55.76 -17.01 -55.02
C LYS A 10 55.85 -17.24 -53.51
N LYS A 11 57.03 -17.64 -52.99
CA LYS A 11 57.25 -17.88 -51.56
C LYS A 11 57.17 -16.56 -50.81
N LYS A 12 56.21 -16.45 -49.89
CA LYS A 12 56.05 -15.25 -49.06
C LYS A 12 56.98 -15.35 -47.86
N LYS A 13 57.70 -14.28 -47.57
CA LYS A 13 58.41 -14.12 -46.30
C LYS A 13 57.38 -14.03 -45.16
N LEU A 14 57.75 -14.55 -43.99
CA LEU A 14 56.89 -14.49 -42.80
C LEU A 14 56.53 -13.04 -42.42
N SER A 15 57.48 -12.12 -42.58
CA SER A 15 57.26 -10.68 -42.38
C SER A 15 56.18 -10.10 -43.28
N LEU A 16 56.13 -10.52 -44.56
CA LEU A 16 55.08 -10.11 -45.50
C LEU A 16 53.71 -10.65 -45.07
N LYS A 17 53.64 -11.90 -44.57
CA LYS A 17 52.41 -12.48 -44.03
C LYS A 17 51.89 -11.66 -42.85
N TYR A 18 52.74 -11.34 -41.87
CA TYR A 18 52.33 -10.55 -40.70
C TYR A 18 51.97 -9.10 -41.05
N ASN A 19 52.67 -8.47 -41.99
CA ASN A 19 52.33 -7.14 -42.46
C ASN A 19 50.98 -7.10 -43.18
N ILE A 20 50.67 -8.10 -44.00
CA ILE A 20 49.36 -8.24 -44.66
C ILE A 20 48.27 -8.43 -43.60
N GLN A 21 48.46 -9.32 -42.62
CA GLN A 21 47.51 -9.52 -41.52
C GLN A 21 47.27 -8.23 -40.72
N LYS A 22 48.34 -7.49 -40.39
CA LYS A 22 48.25 -6.21 -39.70
C LYS A 22 47.45 -5.19 -40.51
N ARG A 23 47.72 -5.08 -41.82
CA ARG A 23 46.98 -4.19 -42.74
C ARG A 23 45.50 -4.56 -42.85
N ILE A 24 45.18 -5.85 -42.97
CA ILE A 24 43.78 -6.33 -43.01
C ILE A 24 43.07 -6.03 -41.69
N ARG A 25 43.73 -6.27 -40.55
CA ARG A 25 43.15 -5.98 -39.23
C ARG A 25 42.88 -4.49 -39.07
N GLU A 26 43.84 -3.65 -39.45
CA GLU A 26 43.67 -2.20 -39.38
C GLU A 26 42.57 -1.70 -40.32
N HIS A 27 42.51 -2.26 -41.54
CA HIS A 27 41.43 -1.94 -42.48
C HIS A 27 40.06 -2.33 -41.94
N LYS A 28 39.88 -3.56 -41.42
CA LYS A 28 38.62 -3.99 -40.79
C LYS A 28 38.27 -3.13 -39.57
N ARG A 29 39.26 -2.70 -38.77
CA ARG A 29 39.07 -1.80 -37.64
C ARG A 29 38.56 -0.43 -38.11
N ARG A 30 39.14 0.11 -39.19
CA ARG A 30 38.72 1.38 -39.79
C ARG A 30 37.31 1.28 -40.37
N VAL A 31 37.02 0.26 -41.18
CA VAL A 31 35.67 0.00 -41.73
C VAL A 31 34.62 -0.12 -40.62
N LYS A 32 34.92 -0.83 -39.51
CA LYS A 32 34.01 -0.92 -38.36
C LYS A 32 33.78 0.44 -37.68
N LYS A 33 34.83 1.27 -37.55
CA LYS A 33 34.71 2.61 -36.97
C LYS A 33 33.92 3.56 -37.88
N GLU A 34 34.18 3.52 -39.19
CA GLU A 34 33.46 4.31 -40.19
C GLU A 34 32.00 3.89 -40.27
N ALA A 35 31.69 2.59 -40.29
CA ALA A 35 30.32 2.08 -40.25
C ALA A 35 29.57 2.51 -38.98
N LYS A 36 30.25 2.51 -37.83
CA LYS A 36 29.69 3.03 -36.56
C LYS A 36 29.48 4.55 -36.60
N LYS A 37 30.44 5.31 -37.15
CA LYS A 37 30.37 6.77 -37.27
C LYS A 37 29.25 7.22 -38.22
N LEU A 38 29.06 6.49 -39.31
CA LEU A 38 27.96 6.68 -40.25
C LEU A 38 26.61 6.19 -39.71
N GLY A 39 26.56 5.59 -38.52
CA GLY A 39 25.33 5.11 -37.91
C GLY A 39 24.61 4.02 -38.70
N LEU A 40 25.32 3.28 -39.59
CA LEU A 40 24.71 2.21 -40.37
C LEU A 40 24.26 1.09 -39.43
N LYS A 41 22.99 1.08 -39.06
CA LYS A 41 22.32 -0.06 -38.45
C LYS A 41 22.33 -1.21 -39.46
N LYS A 42 22.47 -2.45 -38.97
CA LYS A 42 22.28 -3.62 -39.83
C LYS A 42 20.83 -3.57 -40.33
N ARG A 43 20.64 -3.43 -41.64
CA ARG A 43 19.29 -3.43 -42.22
C ARG A 43 18.68 -4.80 -41.96
N VAL A 44 17.43 -4.83 -41.48
CA VAL A 44 16.65 -6.07 -41.45
C VAL A 44 16.61 -6.62 -42.88
N ARG A 45 17.07 -7.87 -43.02
CA ARG A 45 17.11 -8.57 -44.30
C ARG A 45 15.66 -8.89 -44.67
N LYS A 46 15.28 -8.51 -45.88
CA LYS A 46 13.93 -8.80 -46.39
C LYS A 46 13.90 -10.28 -46.76
N ASP A 47 12.80 -10.94 -46.41
CA ASP A 47 12.53 -12.29 -46.89
C ASP A 47 12.36 -12.22 -48.42
N PRO A 48 13.07 -13.04 -49.22
CA PRO A 48 12.81 -13.16 -50.64
C PRO A 48 11.37 -13.62 -50.97
N GLY A 49 10.60 -14.08 -49.97
CA GLY A 49 9.19 -14.45 -50.10
C GLY A 49 8.99 -15.73 -50.89
N ILE A 50 7.72 -16.09 -51.09
CA ILE A 50 7.34 -17.33 -51.79
C ILE A 50 7.40 -17.09 -53.32
N PRO A 51 8.29 -17.78 -54.06
CA PRO A 51 8.41 -17.62 -55.50
C PRO A 51 7.13 -17.98 -56.25
N ASN A 52 6.86 -17.28 -57.36
CA ASN A 52 5.66 -17.52 -58.17
C ASN A 52 5.71 -18.78 -59.05
N SER A 53 6.86 -19.46 -59.11
CA SER A 53 7.02 -20.72 -59.85
C SER A 53 6.46 -21.93 -59.10
N LEU A 54 6.05 -21.75 -57.83
CA LEU A 54 5.51 -22.82 -57.00
C LEU A 54 4.04 -23.09 -57.38
N PRO A 55 3.70 -24.31 -57.86
CA PRO A 55 2.34 -24.62 -58.32
C PRO A 55 1.28 -24.63 -57.20
N TRP A 56 1.70 -24.88 -55.95
CA TRP A 56 0.87 -24.92 -54.74
C TRP A 56 0.99 -23.64 -53.90
N LYS A 57 1.51 -22.56 -54.48
CA LYS A 57 1.61 -21.25 -53.80
C LYS A 57 0.27 -20.74 -53.28
N GLY A 58 -0.83 -21.01 -53.99
CA GLY A 58 -2.18 -20.61 -53.56
C GLY A 58 -2.64 -21.33 -52.29
N GLU A 59 -2.49 -22.65 -52.25
CA GLU A 59 -2.81 -23.47 -51.08
C GLU A 59 -1.94 -23.08 -49.88
N LEU A 60 -0.64 -22.88 -50.10
CA LEU A 60 0.29 -22.45 -49.05
C LEU A 60 -0.08 -21.08 -48.46
N LEU A 61 -0.54 -20.13 -49.28
CA LEU A 61 -1.00 -18.83 -48.79
C LEU A 61 -2.30 -18.96 -47.97
N ALA A 62 -3.24 -19.80 -48.40
CA ALA A 62 -4.47 -20.07 -47.67
C ALA A 62 -4.21 -20.70 -46.29
N ASP A 63 -3.25 -21.63 -46.19
CA ASP A 63 -2.83 -22.22 -44.92
C ASP A 63 -2.20 -21.17 -43.98
N ILE A 64 -1.39 -20.26 -44.53
CA ILE A 64 -0.80 -19.16 -43.76
C ILE A 64 -1.89 -18.22 -43.23
N GLU A 65 -2.87 -17.87 -44.06
CA GLU A 65 -4.01 -17.04 -43.65
C GLU A 65 -4.84 -17.72 -42.58
N ALA A 66 -5.12 -19.02 -42.72
CA ALA A 66 -5.83 -19.80 -41.71
C ALA A 66 -5.05 -19.86 -40.38
N LYS A 67 -3.72 -20.02 -40.42
CA LYS A 67 -2.88 -19.97 -39.22
C LYS A 67 -2.89 -18.60 -38.55
N LYS A 68 -2.84 -17.51 -39.34
CA LYS A 68 -2.94 -16.14 -38.82
C LYS A 68 -4.29 -15.87 -38.16
N ALA A 69 -5.39 -16.24 -38.82
CA ALA A 69 -6.74 -16.08 -38.27
C ALA A 69 -6.90 -16.83 -36.93
N LYS A 70 -6.45 -18.09 -36.87
CA LYS A 70 -6.47 -18.87 -35.61
C LYS A 70 -5.65 -18.22 -34.50
N ARG A 71 -4.48 -17.67 -34.82
CA ARG A 71 -3.61 -16.99 -33.84
C ARG A 71 -4.26 -15.70 -33.34
N GLU A 72 -4.86 -14.92 -34.22
CA GLU A 72 -5.59 -13.70 -33.86
C GLU A 72 -6.82 -14.00 -33.00
N GLU A 73 -7.59 -15.02 -33.35
CA GLU A 73 -8.72 -15.51 -32.55
C GLU A 73 -8.26 -15.99 -31.15
N ALA A 74 -7.17 -16.76 -31.07
CA ALA A 74 -6.62 -17.19 -29.78
C ALA A 74 -6.12 -16.01 -28.94
N LEU A 75 -5.47 -15.02 -29.55
CA LEU A 75 -4.99 -13.82 -28.85
C LEU A 75 -6.15 -12.96 -28.34
N THR A 76 -7.19 -12.78 -29.16
CA THR A 76 -8.39 -12.03 -28.77
C THR A 76 -9.16 -12.75 -27.66
N GLN A 77 -9.30 -14.07 -27.73
CA GLN A 77 -9.89 -14.89 -26.65
C GLN A 77 -9.07 -14.76 -25.37
N LYS A 78 -7.74 -14.94 -25.41
CA LYS A 78 -6.86 -14.77 -24.25
C LYS A 78 -6.95 -13.37 -23.64
N LYS A 79 -7.06 -12.32 -24.47
CA LYS A 79 -7.26 -10.93 -24.02
C LYS A 79 -8.63 -10.73 -23.37
N GLN A 80 -9.68 -11.35 -23.90
CA GLN A 80 -11.02 -11.33 -23.31
C GLN A 80 -11.05 -12.06 -21.97
N GLU A 81 -10.49 -13.27 -21.90
CA GLU A 81 -10.38 -14.06 -20.68
C GLU A 81 -9.57 -13.34 -19.59
N ALA A 82 -8.43 -12.73 -19.96
CA ALA A 82 -7.64 -11.91 -19.04
C ALA A 82 -8.44 -10.72 -18.50
N ARG A 83 -9.18 -10.02 -19.37
CA ARG A 83 -10.06 -8.90 -18.96
C ARG A 83 -11.15 -9.37 -18.01
N ASP A 84 -11.78 -10.51 -18.29
CA ASP A 84 -12.86 -11.03 -17.46
C ASP A 84 -12.35 -11.58 -16.12
N ARG A 85 -11.16 -12.19 -16.11
CA ARG A 85 -10.47 -12.58 -14.87
C ARG A 85 -10.15 -11.36 -13.99
N VAL A 86 -9.58 -10.30 -14.56
CA VAL A 86 -9.28 -9.06 -13.81
C VAL A 86 -10.56 -8.43 -13.26
N LYS A 87 -11.66 -8.43 -14.03
CA LYS A 87 -12.97 -7.96 -13.54
C LYS A 87 -13.48 -8.82 -12.39
N GLN A 88 -13.40 -10.15 -12.50
CA GLN A 88 -13.83 -11.08 -11.44
C GLN A 88 -13.00 -10.90 -10.17
N GLU A 89 -11.67 -10.80 -10.28
CA GLU A 89 -10.77 -10.55 -9.15
C GLU A 89 -11.06 -9.21 -8.46
N ARG A 90 -11.32 -8.14 -9.24
CA ARG A 90 -11.73 -6.84 -8.70
C ARG A 90 -13.06 -6.93 -7.95
N GLN A 91 -14.06 -7.61 -8.53
CA GLN A 91 -15.35 -7.81 -7.87
C GLN A 91 -15.22 -8.64 -6.58
N GLN A 92 -14.40 -9.69 -6.59
CA GLN A 92 -14.13 -10.49 -5.39
C GLN A 92 -13.43 -9.66 -4.31
N LYS A 93 -12.43 -8.86 -4.67
CA LYS A 93 -11.72 -7.98 -3.72
C LYS A 93 -12.66 -6.93 -3.10
N LEU A 94 -13.57 -6.35 -3.89
CA LEU A 94 -14.59 -5.43 -3.36
C LEU A 94 -15.54 -6.14 -2.40
N LYS A 95 -16.03 -7.33 -2.75
CA LYS A 95 -16.86 -8.16 -1.85
C LYS A 95 -16.13 -8.51 -0.55
N GLN A 96 -14.88 -8.94 -0.63
CA GLN A 96 -14.05 -9.22 0.56
C GLN A 96 -13.84 -7.97 1.42
N GLN A 97 -13.61 -6.79 0.81
CA GLN A 97 -13.48 -5.54 1.56
C GLN A 97 -14.80 -5.15 2.24
N GLU A 98 -15.94 -5.32 1.57
CA GLU A 98 -17.26 -5.10 2.16
C GLU A 98 -17.57 -6.08 3.30
N GLU A 99 -17.23 -7.35 3.14
CA GLU A 99 -17.39 -8.36 4.19
C GLU A 99 -16.47 -8.06 5.38
N MET A 100 -15.23 -7.66 5.13
CA MET A 100 -14.28 -7.26 6.18
C MET A 100 -14.72 -5.97 6.89
N SER A 101 -15.30 -4.99 6.18
CA SER A 101 -15.80 -3.77 6.80
C SER A 101 -17.05 -4.05 7.64
N LYS A 102 -17.98 -4.87 7.14
CA LYS A 102 -19.15 -5.36 7.89
C LYS A 102 -18.71 -6.16 9.13
N ALA A 103 -17.76 -7.07 9.00
CA ALA A 103 -17.22 -7.85 10.11
C ALA A 103 -16.60 -6.93 11.19
N LYS A 104 -15.74 -5.99 10.79
CA LYS A 104 -15.16 -4.99 11.71
C LYS A 104 -16.22 -4.11 12.38
N GLU A 105 -17.29 -3.75 11.67
CA GLU A 105 -18.41 -2.99 12.24
C GLU A 105 -19.16 -3.83 13.29
N THR A 106 -19.45 -5.09 12.99
CA THR A 106 -20.09 -6.00 13.95
C THR A 106 -19.22 -6.24 15.19
N GLU A 107 -17.90 -6.40 15.01
CA GLU A 107 -16.95 -6.54 16.10
C GLU A 107 -16.89 -5.26 16.96
N ARG A 108 -16.83 -4.08 16.33
CA ARG A 108 -16.91 -2.80 17.06
C ARG A 108 -18.23 -2.67 17.82
N ARG A 109 -19.34 -3.14 17.26
CA ARG A 109 -20.64 -3.14 17.93
C ARG A 109 -20.64 -4.08 19.13
N GLN A 110 -20.08 -5.28 19.00
CA GLN A 110 -19.92 -6.23 20.11
C GLN A 110 -18.99 -5.68 21.19
N LYS A 111 -17.83 -5.12 20.83
CA LYS A 111 -16.90 -4.49 21.77
C LYS A 111 -17.55 -3.33 22.52
N ARG A 112 -18.30 -2.47 21.83
CA ARG A 112 -19.10 -1.42 22.48
C ARG A 112 -20.14 -2.00 23.43
N GLU A 113 -20.74 -3.14 23.08
CA GLU A 113 -21.69 -3.81 23.96
C GLU A 113 -21.01 -4.42 25.19
N THR A 114 -19.85 -5.06 25.04
CA THR A 114 -19.06 -5.59 26.16
C THR A 114 -18.50 -4.46 27.02
N GLU A 115 -18.02 -3.37 26.45
CA GLU A 115 -17.57 -2.17 27.18
C GLU A 115 -18.74 -1.50 27.92
N ARG A 116 -19.94 -1.45 27.33
CA ARG A 116 -21.14 -0.99 28.03
C ARG A 116 -21.53 -1.92 29.18
N ARG A 117 -21.29 -3.23 29.05
CA ARG A 117 -21.47 -4.21 30.14
C ARG A 117 -20.34 -4.13 31.19
N GLN A 118 -19.12 -3.72 30.79
CA GLN A 118 -17.92 -3.64 31.63
C GLN A 118 -17.66 -2.27 32.26
N LYS A 119 -18.34 -1.20 31.81
CA LYS A 119 -18.50 0.01 32.63
C LYS A 119 -19.22 -0.43 33.90
N GLY A 120 -18.41 -0.76 34.91
CA GLY A 120 -18.82 -1.49 36.10
C GLY A 120 -20.05 -0.88 36.75
N ALA A 121 -20.82 -1.72 37.43
CA ALA A 121 -21.98 -1.26 38.16
C ALA A 121 -21.53 -0.06 39.02
N PRO A 122 -22.30 1.05 39.04
CA PRO A 122 -21.96 2.25 39.83
C PRO A 122 -21.59 1.92 41.28
N LEU A 123 -22.13 0.82 41.79
CA LEU A 123 -21.85 0.27 43.11
C LEU A 123 -20.40 -0.22 43.27
N ASP A 124 -19.80 -0.82 42.25
CA ASP A 124 -18.43 -1.33 42.30
C ASP A 124 -17.40 -0.20 42.34
N VAL A 125 -17.69 0.92 41.67
CA VAL A 125 -16.89 2.14 41.77
C VAL A 125 -16.92 2.71 43.19
N VAL A 126 -18.09 2.68 43.84
CA VAL A 126 -18.23 3.10 45.25
C VAL A 126 -17.53 2.13 46.21
N ARG A 127 -17.56 0.82 45.94
CA ARG A 127 -16.77 -0.19 46.68
C ARG A 127 -15.28 0.14 46.63
N HIS A 128 -14.74 0.36 45.43
CA HIS A 128 -13.33 0.74 45.29
C HIS A 128 -12.99 2.07 45.98
N LEU A 129 -13.89 3.06 45.98
CA LEU A 129 -13.67 4.31 46.70
C LEU A 129 -13.56 4.09 48.22
N LEU A 130 -14.42 3.23 48.77
CA LEU A 130 -14.41 2.88 50.20
C LEU A 130 -13.12 2.18 50.61
N ASP A 131 -12.56 1.33 49.75
CA ASP A 131 -11.29 0.64 50.00
C ASP A 131 -10.11 1.62 50.07
N HIS A 132 -10.11 2.70 49.27
CA HIS A 132 -8.99 3.64 49.19
C HIS A 132 -9.08 4.79 50.20
N VAL A 133 -10.27 5.37 50.40
CA VAL A 133 -10.46 6.53 51.28
C VAL A 133 -10.72 6.08 52.73
N GLY A 134 -11.21 4.85 52.90
CA GLY A 134 -11.58 4.29 54.20
C GLY A 134 -12.95 4.80 54.67
N ALA A 135 -13.76 3.89 55.23
CA ALA A 135 -15.12 4.20 55.67
C ALA A 135 -15.20 5.36 56.68
N GLN A 136 -14.21 5.46 57.58
CA GLN A 136 -14.17 6.50 58.62
C GLN A 136 -13.94 7.91 58.07
N ALA A 137 -13.13 8.07 57.02
CA ALA A 137 -12.89 9.39 56.43
C ALA A 137 -14.15 9.91 55.75
N LEU A 138 -14.84 9.06 55.00
CA LEU A 138 -16.12 9.40 54.36
C LEU A 138 -17.21 9.73 55.39
N MET A 139 -17.26 9.02 56.52
CA MET A 139 -18.17 9.35 57.63
C MET A 139 -17.95 10.77 58.15
N ARG A 140 -16.70 11.21 58.29
CA ARG A 140 -16.36 12.55 58.81
C ARG A 140 -16.70 13.64 57.80
N HIS A 141 -16.39 13.42 56.52
CA HIS A 141 -16.65 14.40 55.46
C HIS A 141 -18.16 14.58 55.19
N TYR A 142 -18.94 13.50 55.22
CA TYR A 142 -20.37 13.54 54.92
C TYR A 142 -21.28 13.49 56.16
N ARG A 143 -20.71 13.45 57.38
CA ARG A 143 -21.42 13.34 58.67
C ARG A 143 -22.46 12.20 58.67
N LEU A 144 -22.04 11.04 58.18
CA LEU A 144 -22.92 9.87 58.03
C LEU A 144 -23.02 9.06 59.33
N PRO A 145 -24.18 8.44 59.62
CA PRO A 145 -24.28 7.41 60.65
C PRO A 145 -23.45 6.18 60.25
N GLY A 146 -23.05 5.36 61.22
CA GLY A 146 -22.30 4.13 60.97
C GLY A 146 -22.96 3.26 59.90
N PHE A 147 -22.16 2.81 58.93
CA PHE A 147 -22.62 2.00 57.81
C PHE A 147 -21.61 0.88 57.54
N GLU A 148 -22.09 -0.24 57.00
CA GLU A 148 -21.26 -1.37 56.59
C GLU A 148 -21.41 -1.63 55.09
N GLY A 149 -20.26 -1.76 54.41
CA GLY A 149 -20.19 -1.97 52.97
C GLY A 149 -20.67 -0.80 52.10
N ALA A 150 -20.52 -0.95 50.79
CA ALA A 150 -20.88 0.10 49.82
C ALA A 150 -22.38 0.34 49.71
N GLU A 151 -23.20 -0.71 49.85
CA GLU A 151 -24.65 -0.58 49.81
C GLU A 151 -25.18 0.20 51.03
N GLY A 152 -24.63 -0.08 52.21
CA GLY A 152 -24.95 0.63 53.44
C GLY A 152 -24.54 2.11 53.40
N PHE A 153 -23.34 2.40 52.86
CA PHE A 153 -22.84 3.76 52.69
C PHE A 153 -23.79 4.61 51.84
N VAL A 154 -24.15 4.12 50.65
CA VAL A 154 -24.97 4.85 49.68
C VAL A 154 -26.38 5.11 50.24
N GLN A 155 -26.95 4.13 50.97
CA GLN A 155 -28.24 4.30 51.62
C GLN A 155 -28.19 5.30 52.79
N ALA A 156 -27.14 5.27 53.60
CA ALA A 156 -26.93 6.22 54.69
C ALA A 156 -26.77 7.65 54.15
N TRP A 157 -25.98 7.81 53.09
CA TRP A 157 -25.80 9.08 52.38
C TRP A 157 -27.10 9.61 51.78
N ALA A 158 -27.89 8.74 51.12
CA ALA A 158 -29.18 9.15 50.55
C ALA A 158 -30.17 9.65 51.64
N LYS A 159 -30.14 9.04 52.83
CA LYS A 159 -30.96 9.46 53.98
C LYS A 159 -30.52 10.82 54.53
N THR A 160 -29.21 11.02 54.73
CA THR A 160 -28.68 12.29 55.26
C THR A 160 -28.80 13.44 54.29
N CYS A 161 -28.65 13.18 52.98
CA CYS A 161 -28.81 14.18 51.94
C CYS A 161 -30.28 14.38 51.51
N ASN A 162 -31.23 13.66 52.13
CA ASN A 162 -32.68 13.72 51.85
C ASN A 162 -33.03 13.62 50.36
N ILE A 163 -32.28 12.79 49.62
CA ILE A 163 -32.44 12.66 48.17
C ILE A 163 -33.66 11.77 47.90
N LYS A 164 -34.72 12.36 47.36
CA LYS A 164 -35.98 11.69 47.03
C LYS A 164 -36.18 11.64 45.53
N THR A 165 -36.73 10.52 45.04
CA THR A 165 -37.16 10.42 43.65
C THR A 165 -38.45 11.22 43.42
N LYS A 166 -38.83 11.45 42.15
CA LYS A 166 -40.09 12.14 41.76
C LYS A 166 -41.36 11.54 42.39
N LYS A 167 -41.29 10.29 42.91
CA LYS A 167 -42.39 9.58 43.61
C LYS A 167 -42.23 9.55 45.14
N GLY A 168 -41.33 10.36 45.72
CA GLY A 168 -41.13 10.47 47.17
C GLY A 168 -40.48 9.26 47.85
N LYS A 169 -40.19 8.19 47.10
CA LYS A 169 -39.53 6.97 47.60
C LYS A 169 -37.99 7.11 47.51
N MET A 170 -37.30 6.44 48.43
CA MET A 170 -35.83 6.33 48.42
C MET A 170 -35.34 5.77 47.07
N PRO A 171 -34.30 6.37 46.45
CA PRO A 171 -33.70 5.83 45.23
C PRO A 171 -33.10 4.45 45.48
N GLY A 172 -33.17 3.58 44.46
CA GLY A 172 -32.53 2.26 44.51
C GLY A 172 -31.02 2.37 44.69
N VAL A 173 -30.40 1.34 45.27
CA VAL A 173 -28.99 1.35 45.69
C VAL A 173 -28.05 1.74 44.54
N GLU A 174 -28.33 1.25 43.33
CA GLU A 174 -27.54 1.54 42.13
C GLU A 174 -27.72 2.97 41.62
N SER A 175 -28.95 3.50 41.61
CA SER A 175 -29.22 4.89 41.22
C SER A 175 -28.69 5.90 42.25
N ALA A 176 -28.76 5.56 43.54
CA ALA A 176 -28.20 6.39 44.60
C ALA A 176 -26.66 6.44 44.52
N ALA A 177 -26.01 5.33 44.14
CA ALA A 177 -24.57 5.29 43.91
C ALA A 177 -24.16 6.18 42.72
N GLN A 178 -24.93 6.17 41.63
CA GLN A 178 -24.70 7.08 40.50
C GLN A 178 -24.81 8.55 40.90
N LEU A 179 -25.84 8.91 41.68
CA LEU A 179 -26.04 10.28 42.15
C LEU A 179 -24.92 10.73 43.10
N PHE A 180 -24.44 9.83 43.98
CA PHE A 180 -23.29 10.09 44.83
C PHE A 180 -22.03 10.37 44.01
N LEU A 181 -21.71 9.51 43.02
CA LEU A 181 -20.54 9.70 42.17
C LEU A 181 -20.65 10.97 41.31
N LEU A 182 -21.85 11.31 40.84
CA LEU A 182 -22.09 12.56 40.13
C LEU A 182 -21.90 13.78 41.05
N GLN A 183 -22.37 13.70 42.29
CA GLN A 183 -22.15 14.76 43.30
C GLN A 183 -20.68 14.89 43.68
N LEU A 184 -19.97 13.77 43.84
CA LEU A 184 -18.53 13.76 44.11
C LEU A 184 -17.75 14.40 42.95
N ALA A 185 -18.16 14.18 41.70
CA ALA A 185 -17.57 14.84 40.54
C ALA A 185 -17.95 16.33 40.42
N ALA A 186 -19.16 16.71 40.85
CA ALA A 186 -19.66 18.09 40.81
C ALA A 186 -19.10 18.99 41.92
N THR A 187 -18.66 18.39 43.04
CA THR A 187 -17.95 19.08 44.11
C THR A 187 -16.48 18.70 44.03
N PRO A 188 -15.66 19.39 43.20
CA PRO A 188 -14.22 19.18 43.27
C PRO A 188 -13.77 19.48 44.70
N PRO A 189 -12.82 18.71 45.28
CA PRO A 189 -12.27 19.05 46.58
C PRO A 189 -11.74 20.48 46.48
N ALA A 190 -12.42 21.39 47.16
CA ALA A 190 -11.94 22.73 47.33
C ALA A 190 -10.59 22.63 48.05
N GLN A 191 -9.63 23.42 47.54
CA GLN A 191 -8.34 23.74 48.13
C GLN A 191 -7.16 22.83 47.75
N LEU A 192 -6.75 22.93 46.47
CA LEU A 192 -5.36 23.35 46.26
C LEU A 192 -5.40 24.89 46.26
N GLU A 193 -5.01 25.48 47.39
CA GLU A 193 -4.79 26.92 47.56
C GLU A 193 -3.97 27.45 46.37
N GLY A 194 -4.25 28.69 45.95
CA GLY A 194 -3.85 29.24 44.65
C GLY A 194 -2.39 29.02 44.26
N ASP A 195 -1.46 29.05 45.22
CA ASP A 195 -0.04 28.82 44.97
C ASP A 195 0.28 27.41 44.46
N GLN A 196 -0.35 26.36 44.99
CA GLN A 196 -0.10 24.99 44.52
C GLN A 196 -0.66 24.78 43.11
N ARG A 197 -1.78 25.43 42.80
CA ARG A 197 -2.37 25.42 41.45
C ARG A 197 -1.50 26.19 40.46
N GLN A 198 -0.98 27.35 40.85
CA GLN A 198 -0.06 28.14 40.03
C GLN A 198 1.25 27.40 39.79
N GLN A 199 1.79 26.72 40.81
CA GLN A 199 2.99 25.88 40.66
C GLN A 199 2.75 24.71 39.70
N LEU A 200 1.62 24.01 39.84
CA LEU A 200 1.28 22.92 38.92
C LEU A 200 1.08 23.44 37.49
N GLU A 201 0.40 24.56 37.32
CA GLU A 201 0.19 25.19 36.02
C GLU A 201 1.50 25.68 35.41
N ALA A 202 2.41 26.22 36.22
CA ALA A 202 3.75 26.62 35.80
C ALA A 202 4.58 25.40 35.36
N VAL A 203 4.53 24.30 36.10
CA VAL A 203 5.21 23.04 35.72
C VAL A 203 4.65 22.49 34.41
N MET A 204 3.32 22.47 34.24
CA MET A 204 2.69 22.00 33.00
C MET A 204 3.01 22.92 31.80
N LYS A 205 3.03 24.24 32.01
CA LYS A 205 3.44 25.21 30.98
C LYS A 205 4.90 25.03 30.59
N ALA A 206 5.80 24.85 31.57
CA ALA A 206 7.21 24.60 31.32
C ALA A 206 7.44 23.28 30.55
N GLN A 207 6.69 22.22 30.86
CA GLN A 207 6.74 20.97 30.11
C GLN A 207 6.23 21.12 28.66
N LEU A 208 5.15 21.89 28.45
CA LEU A 208 4.65 22.20 27.11
C LEU A 208 5.62 23.05 26.30
N GLU A 209 6.33 23.98 26.94
CA GLU A 209 7.35 24.80 26.32
C GLU A 209 8.62 23.99 26.00
N LEU A 210 8.99 23.03 26.85
CA LEU A 210 10.05 22.05 26.57
C LEU A 210 9.70 21.12 25.40
N LEU A 211 8.44 20.70 25.30
CA LEU A 211 7.94 19.91 24.17
C LEU A 211 7.91 20.73 22.88
N ARG A 212 7.43 21.97 22.93
CA ARG A 212 7.43 22.91 21.78
C ARG A 212 8.84 23.30 21.32
N SER A 213 9.81 23.39 22.24
CA SER A 213 11.21 23.68 21.91
C SER A 213 11.99 22.45 21.42
N ARG A 214 11.53 21.24 21.77
CA ARG A 214 11.97 20.00 21.11
C ARG A 214 11.54 19.95 19.64
N ASP A 215 10.46 20.63 19.28
CA ASP A 215 10.06 20.87 17.89
C ASP A 215 10.78 22.10 17.29
N ALA A 216 12.11 22.11 17.39
CA ALA A 216 12.99 22.98 16.60
C ALA A 216 13.53 22.19 15.36
N PRO A 217 14.03 22.85 14.32
CA PRO A 217 13.80 22.59 12.87
C PRO A 217 14.37 21.29 12.27
N ALA A 218 14.79 20.31 13.06
CA ALA A 218 15.29 19.02 12.56
C ALA A 218 14.16 18.11 12.05
N VAL A 219 12.96 18.16 12.65
CA VAL A 219 11.81 17.34 12.18
C VAL A 219 11.09 17.99 11.00
N ARG A 220 11.14 19.32 10.87
CA ARG A 220 10.55 20.04 9.73
C ARG A 220 11.36 19.85 8.44
N GLY A 221 12.67 19.61 8.53
CA GLY A 221 13.49 19.16 7.41
C GLY A 221 13.16 17.73 6.97
N LEU A 222 13.03 16.81 7.94
CA LEU A 222 12.65 15.41 7.68
C LEU A 222 11.23 15.24 7.08
N LEU A 223 10.29 16.12 7.42
CA LEU A 223 8.95 16.12 6.81
C LEU A 223 8.94 16.73 5.39
N LYS A 224 9.90 17.63 5.09
CA LYS A 224 10.08 18.20 3.76
C LYS A 224 10.76 17.22 2.82
N ASP A 225 11.78 16.49 3.29
CA ASP A 225 12.44 15.42 2.54
C ASP A 225 11.52 14.20 2.28
N LEU A 226 10.43 14.06 3.04
CA LEU A 226 9.40 13.04 2.81
C LEU A 226 8.23 13.51 1.92
N MET A 227 8.09 14.83 1.71
CA MET A 227 7.06 15.41 0.82
C MET A 227 7.61 15.92 -0.51
N GLU A 228 8.92 16.06 -0.66
CA GLU A 228 9.61 16.47 -1.90
C GLU A 228 9.96 15.22 -2.76
N GLY A 229 8.92 14.44 -3.04
CA GLY A 229 8.92 13.27 -3.93
C GLY A 229 7.61 13.13 -4.69
N ALA A 230 6.91 14.25 -4.90
CA ALA A 230 5.69 14.35 -5.68
C ALA A 230 5.83 15.52 -6.66
N ASP A 231 6.63 15.33 -7.69
CA ASP A 231 6.50 16.02 -8.96
C ASP A 231 6.47 14.95 -10.06
N GLU A 232 5.70 15.25 -11.11
CA GLU A 232 5.32 14.44 -12.28
C GLU A 232 4.09 13.57 -11.97
N ASP A 233 2.86 13.99 -12.30
CA ASP A 233 2.44 14.32 -13.66
C ASP A 233 1.62 15.61 -13.80
N ASN A 234 2.11 16.42 -14.73
CA ASN A 234 1.38 17.40 -15.52
C ASN A 234 0.36 16.64 -16.38
N ASP A 235 -0.93 16.95 -16.26
CA ASP A 235 -1.87 16.78 -17.37
C ASP A 235 -2.78 18.00 -17.43
N ASP A 236 -2.40 18.84 -18.38
CA ASP A 236 -3.17 19.91 -18.96
C ASP A 236 -4.56 19.41 -19.39
N ASP A 237 -5.58 20.06 -18.83
CA ASP A 237 -6.96 20.06 -19.30
C ASP A 237 -7.01 20.90 -20.59
N GLU A 238 -6.63 20.30 -21.72
CA GLU A 238 -7.07 20.74 -23.05
C GLU A 238 -7.92 19.67 -23.70
N SER A 239 -9.22 19.96 -23.73
CA SER A 239 -10.18 19.39 -24.66
C SER A 239 -9.69 19.52 -26.12
N ASP A 240 -9.35 18.39 -26.74
CA ASP A 240 -9.23 18.27 -28.21
C ASP A 240 -9.92 16.97 -28.67
N ASP A 241 -11.09 17.14 -29.31
CA ASP A 241 -11.76 16.11 -30.11
C ASP A 241 -10.96 15.90 -31.41
N GLY A 242 -9.86 15.15 -31.29
CA GLY A 242 -8.95 14.80 -32.38
C GLY A 242 -9.07 13.33 -32.78
N PHE A 243 -9.84 13.06 -33.83
CA PHE A 243 -9.83 11.83 -34.61
C PHE A 243 -8.41 11.51 -35.11
N GLU A 244 -7.78 10.42 -34.67
CA GLU A 244 -6.58 9.89 -35.34
C GLU A 244 -6.47 8.36 -35.25
N GLU A 245 -6.25 7.77 -36.42
CA GLU A 245 -6.15 6.35 -36.69
C GLU A 245 -4.82 5.76 -36.19
N GLY A 246 -4.89 4.56 -35.61
CA GLY A 246 -3.93 3.48 -35.85
C GLY A 246 -2.49 3.66 -35.38
N GLU A 247 -2.12 2.93 -34.32
CA GLU A 247 -0.84 2.21 -34.26
C GLU A 247 -0.95 1.13 -33.16
N GLU A 248 -1.24 -0.10 -33.57
CA GLU A 248 -1.21 -1.27 -32.70
C GLU A 248 0.26 -1.69 -32.49
N GLU A 249 0.79 -1.48 -31.29
CA GLU A 249 2.07 -2.07 -30.88
C GLU A 249 1.93 -3.60 -30.81
N GLU A 250 2.53 -4.29 -31.79
CA GLU A 250 2.72 -5.74 -31.80
C GLU A 250 3.64 -6.15 -30.63
N LEU A 251 3.03 -6.68 -29.58
CA LEU A 251 3.70 -7.41 -28.50
C LEU A 251 4.20 -8.74 -29.06
N GLU A 252 5.49 -8.82 -29.40
CA GLU A 252 6.19 -10.06 -29.78
C GLU A 252 6.09 -11.08 -28.63
N GLY A 253 5.12 -11.99 -28.73
CA GLY A 253 5.03 -13.19 -27.90
C GLY A 253 5.91 -14.28 -28.49
N GLU A 254 6.89 -14.73 -27.70
CA GLU A 254 7.69 -15.93 -27.98
C GLU A 254 6.73 -17.12 -28.20
N GLU A 255 6.71 -17.64 -29.42
CA GLU A 255 6.01 -18.88 -29.77
C GLU A 255 6.79 -20.05 -29.18
N GLU A 256 6.33 -20.58 -28.05
CA GLU A 256 6.69 -21.94 -27.62
C GLU A 256 6.07 -22.91 -28.64
N GLU A 257 6.91 -23.49 -29.50
CA GLU A 257 6.55 -24.61 -30.37
C GLU A 257 6.27 -25.83 -29.48
N GLU A 258 4.99 -26.17 -29.29
CA GLU A 258 4.60 -27.49 -28.79
C GLU A 258 4.86 -28.52 -29.90
N GLU A 259 5.93 -29.31 -29.75
CA GLU A 259 6.20 -30.50 -30.56
C GLU A 259 5.12 -31.57 -30.27
N GLU A 260 4.19 -31.77 -31.21
CA GLU A 260 3.31 -32.95 -31.22
C GLU A 260 4.11 -34.15 -31.74
N ASP A 261 4.56 -35.01 -30.82
CA ASP A 261 5.11 -36.35 -31.11
C ASP A 261 3.98 -37.27 -31.60
N ASP A 262 3.84 -37.43 -32.92
CA ASP A 262 2.98 -38.45 -33.51
C ASP A 262 3.67 -39.84 -33.42
N ASP A 263 3.24 -40.59 -32.40
CA ASP A 263 3.59 -41.98 -32.12
C ASP A 263 3.04 -42.89 -33.24
N MET A 264 3.89 -43.29 -34.19
CA MET A 264 3.54 -44.26 -35.24
C MET A 264 3.44 -45.68 -34.64
N GLN A 265 2.22 -46.20 -34.55
CA GLN A 265 1.95 -47.63 -34.40
C GLN A 265 1.44 -48.25 -35.71
N ASP A 266 2.05 -49.41 -35.99
CA ASP A 266 1.84 -50.46 -37.01
C ASP A 266 2.36 -50.25 -38.45
#